data_AF-A0A0S3RF61-F1
#
_entry.id   AF-A0A0S3RF61-F1
#
_cell.length_a   1.000
_cell.length_b   1.000
_cell.length_c   1.000
_cell.angle_alpha   90.00
_cell.angle_beta   90.00
_cell.angle_gamma   90.00
#
_symmetry.space_group_name_H-M   'P 1'
#
loop_
_entity.id
_entity.type
_entity.pdbx_description
1 polymer ?
#
loop_
_entity_poly.entity_id
_entity_poly.type
_entity_poly.pdbx_seq_one_letter_code
_entity_poly.pdbx_strand_id
1 'polypeptide(L)'
;VDRGIWKVVENGPFIPTRTVDGVEQGKPYLSWTVEENKRAQFDIKARNIISSAVVLDEFYRISISKTTQEMWEVLKVTHEGTNDVKRARKNTLIQEYDMFKMQSYFRTPRGKKRQQQLSS
;
A
#
# COMPACT_ATOMS: atom_id res chain seq x y z
N VAL A 1 3.81 -6.13 -22.91
CA VAL A 1 4.85 -5.70 -21.94
C VAL A 1 5.65 -6.93 -21.52
N ASP A 2 6.98 -6.84 -21.45
CA ASP A 2 7.86 -7.97 -21.09
C ASP A 2 7.62 -8.41 -19.62
N ARG A 3 7.59 -9.73 -19.35
CA ARG A 3 7.36 -10.27 -18.00
C ARG A 3 8.43 -9.80 -16.99
N GLY A 4 9.64 -9.50 -17.45
CA GLY A 4 10.70 -8.93 -16.61
C GLY A 4 10.36 -7.56 -16.05
N ILE A 5 9.58 -6.75 -16.77
CA ILE A 5 9.11 -5.43 -16.33
C ILE A 5 8.13 -5.58 -15.15
N TRP A 6 7.25 -6.58 -15.19
CA TRP A 6 6.34 -6.83 -14.06
C TRP A 6 7.10 -7.32 -12.82
N LYS A 7 8.10 -8.19 -13.00
CA LYS A 7 8.89 -8.70 -11.88
C LYS A 7 9.62 -7.61 -11.09
N VAL A 8 10.09 -6.55 -11.75
CA VAL A 8 10.77 -5.43 -11.07
C VAL A 8 9.80 -4.53 -10.31
N VAL A 9 8.53 -4.46 -10.72
CA VAL A 9 7.47 -3.77 -9.96
C VAL A 9 7.22 -4.50 -8.65
N GLU A 10 7.13 -5.83 -8.68
CA GLU A 10 6.84 -6.64 -7.50
C GLU A 10 8.04 -6.78 -6.55
N ASN A 11 9.22 -7.10 -7.09
CA ASN A 11 10.36 -7.57 -6.29
C ASN A 11 11.53 -6.57 -6.23
N GLY A 12 11.44 -5.44 -6.94
CA GLY A 12 12.53 -4.49 -7.06
C GLY A 12 13.50 -4.78 -8.21
N PRO A 13 14.47 -3.89 -8.43
CA PRO A 13 15.40 -3.98 -9.55
C PRO A 13 16.37 -5.16 -9.39
N PHE A 14 16.81 -5.72 -10.50
CA PHE A 14 17.89 -6.70 -10.49
C PHE A 14 19.23 -6.00 -10.21
N ILE A 15 19.95 -6.47 -9.19
CA ILE A 15 21.30 -6.00 -8.84
C ILE A 15 22.28 -7.16 -9.09
N PRO A 16 23.14 -7.08 -10.11
CA PRO A 16 24.17 -8.10 -10.35
C PRO A 16 25.18 -8.14 -9.21
N THR A 17 25.41 -9.32 -8.66
CA THR A 17 26.39 -9.55 -7.58
C THR A 17 27.50 -10.51 -8.04
N ARG A 18 28.61 -10.48 -7.32
CA ARG A 18 29.72 -11.42 -7.44
C ARG A 18 30.17 -11.84 -6.05
N THR A 19 30.58 -13.08 -5.90
CA THR A 19 31.22 -13.55 -4.67
C THR A 19 32.73 -13.32 -4.73
N VAL A 20 33.29 -12.64 -3.74
CA VAL A 20 34.74 -12.51 -3.56
C VAL A 20 35.06 -12.88 -2.12
N ASP A 21 35.97 -13.83 -1.92
CA ASP A 21 36.37 -14.36 -0.62
C ASP A 21 35.19 -14.82 0.27
N GLY A 22 34.16 -15.39 -0.37
CA GLY A 22 32.94 -15.86 0.30
C GLY A 22 31.91 -14.76 0.64
N VAL A 23 32.19 -13.50 0.30
CA VAL A 23 31.27 -12.36 0.52
C VAL A 23 30.60 -11.96 -0.79
N GLU A 24 29.27 -11.87 -0.77
CA GLU A 24 28.48 -11.31 -1.87
C GLU A 24 28.66 -9.79 -1.93
N GLN A 25 29.13 -9.30 -3.07
CA GLN A 25 29.31 -7.86 -3.31
C GLN A 25 28.75 -7.45 -4.66
N GLY A 26 28.42 -6.17 -4.81
CA GLY A 26 27.96 -5.61 -6.08
C GLY A 26 28.98 -5.85 -7.18
N LYS A 27 28.51 -6.37 -8.32
CA LYS A 27 29.35 -6.62 -9.48
C LYS A 27 29.60 -5.30 -10.22
N PRO A 28 30.86 -4.93 -10.56
CA PRO A 28 31.14 -3.71 -11.32
C PRO A 28 30.46 -3.73 -12.69
N TYR A 29 29.89 -2.61 -13.13
CA TYR A 29 29.10 -2.50 -14.37
C TYR A 29 29.82 -3.07 -15.61
N LEU A 30 31.12 -2.82 -15.76
CA LEU A 30 31.92 -3.30 -16.89
C LEU A 30 32.06 -4.84 -16.95
N SER A 31 31.78 -5.54 -15.85
CA SER A 31 31.84 -7.00 -15.79
C SER A 31 30.47 -7.66 -15.99
N TRP A 32 29.42 -6.87 -16.21
CA TRP A 32 28.07 -7.39 -16.38
C TRP A 32 27.94 -8.17 -17.68
N THR A 33 27.23 -9.30 -17.64
CA THR A 33 26.86 -10.03 -18.85
C THR A 33 25.73 -9.30 -19.58
N VAL A 34 25.51 -9.67 -20.85
CA VAL A 34 24.41 -9.13 -21.66
C VAL A 34 23.06 -9.41 -21.00
N GLU A 35 22.89 -10.58 -20.39
CA GLU A 35 21.68 -11.01 -19.69
C GLU A 35 21.47 -10.23 -18.39
N GLU A 36 22.53 -9.96 -17.63
CA GLU A 36 22.48 -9.14 -16.42
C GLU A 36 22.09 -7.69 -16.76
N ASN A 37 22.69 -7.12 -17.80
CA ASN A 37 22.35 -5.79 -18.28
C ASN A 37 20.90 -5.74 -18.78
N LYS A 38 20.46 -6.73 -19.57
CA LYS A 38 19.07 -6.85 -20.02
C LYS A 38 18.08 -6.89 -18.84
N ARG A 39 18.42 -7.61 -17.76
CA ARG A 39 17.59 -7.65 -16.55
C ARG A 39 17.54 -6.31 -15.82
N ALA A 40 18.67 -5.62 -15.68
CA ALA A 40 18.71 -4.29 -15.07
C ALA A 40 17.90 -3.25 -15.86
N GLN A 41 17.88 -3.36 -17.20
CA GLN A 41 17.09 -2.47 -18.06
C GLN A 41 15.57 -2.58 -17.84
N PHE A 42 15.07 -3.66 -17.23
CA PHE A 42 13.63 -3.77 -16.96
C PHE A 42 13.16 -2.71 -15.99
N ASP A 43 13.96 -2.33 -14.99
CA ASP A 43 13.62 -1.24 -14.07
C ASP A 43 13.50 0.09 -14.83
N ILE A 44 14.47 0.42 -15.68
CA ILE A 44 14.44 1.64 -16.49
C ILE A 44 13.19 1.68 -17.37
N LYS A 45 12.86 0.58 -18.05
CA LYS A 45 11.67 0.48 -18.91
C LYS A 45 10.39 0.63 -18.10
N ALA A 46 10.31 0.00 -16.93
CA ALA A 46 9.15 0.08 -16.08
C ALA A 46 8.94 1.50 -15.53
N ARG A 47 10.00 2.17 -15.06
CA ARG A 47 9.97 3.58 -14.64
C ARG A 47 9.47 4.51 -15.74
N ASN A 48 9.91 4.31 -16.98
CA ASN A 48 9.46 5.10 -18.13
C ASN A 48 7.97 4.87 -18.42
N ILE A 49 7.52 3.61 -18.39
CA ILE A 49 6.10 3.26 -18.60
C ILE A 49 5.23 3.93 -17.52
N ILE A 50 5.59 3.78 -16.24
CA ILE A 50 4.83 4.40 -15.14
C ILE A 50 4.80 5.92 -15.32
N SER A 51 5.96 6.55 -15.53
CA SER A 51 6.07 8.00 -15.74
C SER A 51 5.20 8.51 -16.89
N SER A 52 5.09 7.75 -17.97
CA SER A 52 4.28 8.13 -19.14
C SER A 52 2.77 7.92 -18.94
N ALA A 53 2.37 7.09 -17.98
CA ALA A 53 0.99 6.70 -17.76
C ALA A 53 0.28 7.55 -16.69
N VAL A 54 1.03 8.23 -15.83
CA VAL A 54 0.49 9.04 -14.72
C VAL A 54 0.27 10.50 -15.12
N VAL A 55 -0.59 11.20 -14.36
CA VAL A 55 -0.77 12.65 -14.51
C VAL A 55 0.40 13.42 -13.90
N LEU A 56 0.51 14.71 -14.24
CA LEU A 56 1.67 15.54 -13.85
C LEU A 56 1.89 15.64 -12.32
N ASP A 57 0.82 15.76 -11.53
CA ASP A 57 0.92 15.81 -10.07
C ASP A 57 1.51 14.50 -9.49
N GLU A 58 0.98 13.36 -9.93
CA GLU A 58 1.48 12.05 -9.55
C GLU A 58 2.91 11.82 -10.02
N PHE A 59 3.26 12.30 -11.23
CA PHE A 59 4.62 12.26 -11.75
C PHE A 59 5.61 12.92 -10.78
N TYR A 60 5.32 14.14 -10.30
CA TYR A 60 6.21 14.80 -9.34
C TYR A 60 6.36 14.00 -8.06
N ARG A 61 5.29 13.36 -7.58
CA ARG A 61 5.31 12.56 -6.35
C ARG A 61 6.10 11.27 -6.49
N ILE A 62 6.05 10.61 -7.63
CA ILE A 62 6.84 9.39 -7.90
C ILE A 62 8.26 9.70 -8.40
N SER A 63 8.55 10.92 -8.84
CA SER A 63 9.85 11.29 -9.44
C SER A 63 11.03 11.17 -8.47
N ILE A 64 10.78 11.27 -7.15
CA ILE A 64 11.79 11.11 -6.10
C ILE A 64 12.23 9.65 -5.89
N SER A 65 11.43 8.69 -6.37
CA SER A 65 11.69 7.25 -6.20
C SER A 65 12.83 6.79 -7.10
N LYS A 66 13.71 5.95 -6.54
CA LYS A 66 14.90 5.44 -7.24
C LYS A 66 14.60 4.18 -8.05
N THR A 67 13.59 3.43 -7.65
CA THR A 67 13.22 2.15 -8.27
C THR A 67 11.77 2.14 -8.73
N THR A 68 11.46 1.27 -9.69
CA THR A 68 10.08 1.04 -10.13
C THR A 68 9.18 0.60 -8.97
N GLN A 69 9.70 -0.29 -8.11
CA GLN A 69 8.97 -0.78 -6.95
C GLN A 69 8.57 0.38 -6.01
N GLU A 70 9.50 1.29 -5.72
CA GLU A 70 9.19 2.48 -4.93
C GLU A 70 8.14 3.38 -5.59
N MET A 71 8.25 3.63 -6.91
CA MET A 71 7.24 4.38 -7.65
C MET A 71 5.85 3.73 -7.52
N TRP A 72 5.79 2.40 -7.63
CA TRP A 72 4.57 1.63 -7.49
C TRP A 72 3.99 1.67 -6.06
N GLU A 73 4.83 1.60 -5.02
CA GLU A 73 4.37 1.76 -3.63
C GLU A 73 3.76 3.15 -3.39
N VAL A 74 4.37 4.22 -3.92
CA VAL A 74 3.82 5.58 -3.80
C VAL A 74 2.45 5.69 -4.48
N LEU A 75 2.28 5.10 -5.67
CA LEU A 75 0.99 5.08 -6.37
C LEU A 75 -0.07 4.29 -5.59
N LYS A 76 0.27 3.11 -5.08
CA LYS A 76 -0.65 2.32 -4.25
C LYS A 76 -1.12 3.09 -3.03
N VAL A 77 -0.20 3.71 -2.29
CA VAL A 77 -0.53 4.52 -1.11
C VAL A 77 -1.42 5.71 -1.47
N THR A 78 -1.19 6.32 -2.63
CA THR A 78 -1.99 7.45 -3.12
C THR A 78 -3.43 7.08 -3.38
N HIS A 79 -3.66 6.01 -4.16
CA HIS A 79 -4.99 5.68 -4.64
C HIS A 79 -5.78 4.84 -3.64
N GLU A 80 -5.13 3.93 -2.92
CA GLU A 80 -5.80 3.09 -1.93
C GLU A 80 -5.84 3.71 -0.53
N GLY A 81 -5.02 4.74 -0.29
CA GLY A 81 -4.76 5.27 1.04
C GLY A 81 -3.80 4.39 1.86
N THR A 82 -3.28 4.96 2.95
CA THR A 82 -2.41 4.22 3.88
C THR A 82 -3.21 3.23 4.73
N ASN A 83 -2.52 2.22 5.28
CA ASN A 83 -3.12 1.30 6.24
C ASN A 83 -3.71 2.02 7.47
N ASP A 84 -3.12 3.15 7.86
CA ASP A 84 -3.61 3.96 8.99
C ASP A 84 -4.92 4.67 8.64
N VAL A 85 -5.06 5.21 7.43
CA VAL A 85 -6.33 5.78 6.96
C VAL A 85 -7.42 4.70 6.89
N LYS A 86 -7.08 3.52 6.37
CA LYS A 86 -8.00 2.37 6.33
C LYS A 86 -8.43 1.95 7.76
N ARG A 87 -7.48 1.91 8.71
CA ARG A 87 -7.75 1.60 10.14
C ARG A 87 -8.62 2.67 10.80
N ALA A 88 -8.31 3.95 10.59
CA ALA A 88 -9.07 5.06 11.15
C ALA A 88 -10.53 5.02 10.70
N ARG A 89 -10.77 4.84 9.39
CA ARG A 89 -12.13 4.66 8.85
C ARG A 89 -12.88 3.50 9.51
N LYS A 90 -12.23 2.35 9.68
CA LYS A 90 -12.83 1.21 10.39
C LYS A 90 -13.19 1.55 11.84
N ASN A 91 -12.29 2.22 12.55
CA ASN A 91 -12.53 2.60 13.94
C ASN A 91 -13.68 3.59 14.06
N THR A 92 -13.78 4.58 13.17
CA THR A 92 -14.90 5.52 13.12
C THR A 92 -16.22 4.78 12.93
N LEU A 93 -16.29 3.83 11.98
CA LEU A 93 -17.50 3.04 11.75
C LEU A 93 -17.90 2.20 12.97
N ILE A 94 -16.92 1.61 13.67
CA ILE A 94 -17.19 0.86 14.92
C ILE A 94 -17.78 1.80 15.98
N GLN A 95 -17.19 2.98 16.16
CA GLN A 95 -17.68 3.96 17.14
C GLN A 95 -19.10 4.45 16.81
N GLU A 96 -19.39 4.73 15.54
CA GLU A 96 -20.73 5.13 15.09
C GLU A 96 -21.76 4.01 15.31
N TYR A 97 -21.39 2.76 15.01
CA TYR A 97 -22.23 1.59 15.25
C TYR A 97 -22.54 1.40 16.74
N ASP A 98 -21.53 1.49 17.61
CA ASP A 98 -21.72 1.37 19.05
C ASP A 98 -22.59 2.52 19.59
N MET A 99 -22.40 3.74 19.09
CA MET A 99 -23.23 4.89 19.46
C MET A 99 -24.69 4.70 19.04
N PHE A 100 -24.94 4.20 17.83
CA PHE A 100 -26.28 3.89 17.34
C PHE A 100 -26.96 2.82 18.21
N LYS A 101 -26.23 1.75 18.54
CA LYS A 101 -26.69 0.70 19.45
C LYS A 101 -27.01 1.27 20.83
N MET A 102 -26.14 2.07 21.43
CA MET A 102 -26.38 2.69 22.73
C MET A 102 -27.62 3.60 22.71
N GLN A 103 -27.80 4.45 21.69
CA GLN A 103 -29.01 5.26 21.54
C GLN A 103 -30.29 4.42 21.46
N SER A 104 -30.24 3.25 20.83
CA SER A 104 -31.39 2.33 20.81
C SER A 104 -31.74 1.75 22.19
N TYR A 105 -30.74 1.47 23.05
CA TYR A 105 -30.97 1.03 24.43
C TYR A 105 -31.50 2.15 25.35
N PHE A 106 -31.13 3.41 25.10
CA PHE A 106 -31.67 4.56 25.85
C PHE A 106 -33.09 4.96 25.40
N ARG A 107 -33.48 4.65 24.16
CA ARG A 107 -34.82 4.97 23.61
C ARG A 107 -35.89 3.92 23.90
N THR A 108 -35.54 2.71 24.34
CA THR A 108 -36.56 1.75 24.83
C THR A 108 -37.16 2.28 26.15
N PRO A 109 -38.47 2.60 26.22
CA PRO A 109 -39.08 3.01 27.48
C PRO A 109 -39.02 1.83 28.44
N ARG A 110 -38.21 1.93 29.50
CA ARG A 110 -38.26 0.97 30.61
C ARG A 110 -39.71 0.89 31.09
N GLY A 111 -40.30 -0.29 30.98
CA GLY A 111 -41.72 -0.52 31.18
C GLY A 111 -42.23 0.05 32.49
N LYS A 112 -43.29 0.88 32.41
CA LYS A 112 -44.21 1.13 33.51
C LYS A 112 -44.83 -0.21 33.92
N LYS A 113 -44.48 -0.77 35.09
CA LYS A 113 -45.32 -1.77 35.75
C LYS A 113 -45.29 -1.62 37.28
N ARG A 114 -46.52 -1.34 37.78
CA ARG A 114 -47.14 -1.77 39.04
C ARG A 114 -46.82 -0.99 40.32
N GLN A 115 -47.74 -0.09 40.67
CA GLN A 115 -48.33 0.00 42.03
C GLN A 115 -49.74 0.59 41.90
N GLN A 116 -50.68 -0.24 41.43
CA GLN A 116 -52.11 -0.11 41.73
C GLN A 116 -52.54 -1.51 42.16
N GLN A 117 -52.28 -1.85 43.42
CA GLN A 117 -53.05 -2.77 44.26
C GLN A 117 -52.53 -2.55 45.67
N LEU A 118 -53.25 -1.72 46.43
CA LEU A 118 -53.43 -1.77 47.89
C LEU A 118 -54.36 -0.60 48.25
N SER A 119 -55.59 -0.70 47.77
CA SER A 119 -56.75 -0.07 48.38
C SER A 119 -57.67 -1.20 48.84
N SER A 120 -57.61 -1.49 50.13
CA SER A 120 -58.70 -2.02 50.95
C SER A 120 -58.45 -1.59 52.38
#